data_AF-A0AAQ0Q814-F1
#
_entry.id   AF-A0AAQ0Q814-F1
#
_cell.length_a   1.000
_cell.length_b   1.000
_cell.length_c   1.000
_cell.angle_alpha   90.00
_cell.angle_beta   90.00
_cell.angle_gamma   90.00
#
_symmetry.space_group_name_H-M   'P 1'
#
loop_
_entity.id
_entity.type
_entity.pdbx_description
1 polymer ?
#
loop_
_entity_poly.entity_id
_entity_poly.type
_entity_poly.pdbx_seq_one_letter_code
_entity_poly.pdbx_strand_id
1 'polypeptide(L)'
;MIIANKDLVSGDYVNLDAAIALSKVGYDVPTHTHYTGYKGYGSVSLTSNTEKLTGVGSMVDRPILQKAVEWLRERRNICLRINYVMQTRKWFFDYLNMKDGSYDDSTSTYDDTTGYYDSYNDAVNAGIVAICEHIKDNEDTTGEENPIG
;
A
#
# COMPACT_ATOMS: atom_id res chain seq x y z
N MET A 1 -17.37 25.81 -13.22
CA MET A 1 -15.97 25.67 -12.77
C MET A 1 -15.45 24.37 -13.33
N ILE A 2 -14.61 24.42 -14.36
CA ILE A 2 -13.97 23.23 -14.90
C ILE A 2 -12.82 22.93 -13.94
N ILE A 3 -12.99 21.91 -13.09
CA ILE A 3 -11.88 21.37 -12.32
C ILE A 3 -10.99 20.68 -13.35
N ALA A 4 -9.86 21.30 -13.69
CA ALA A 4 -8.85 20.65 -14.52
C ALA A 4 -8.48 19.33 -13.83
N ASN A 5 -8.53 18.21 -14.56
CA ASN A 5 -7.97 16.96 -14.07
C ASN A 5 -6.51 17.24 -13.69
N LYS A 6 -6.20 17.13 -12.40
CA LYS A 6 -4.82 17.28 -11.91
C LYS A 6 -3.99 16.19 -12.57
N ASP A 7 -2.93 16.58 -13.27
CA ASP A 7 -1.95 15.62 -13.75
C ASP A 7 -1.35 14.88 -12.55
N LEU A 8 -1.35 13.54 -12.60
CA LEU A 8 -0.81 12.72 -11.54
C LEU A 8 0.71 12.85 -11.52
N VAL A 9 1.26 13.15 -10.34
CA VAL A 9 2.71 13.22 -10.12
C VAL A 9 3.20 11.95 -9.41
N SER A 10 4.52 11.73 -9.39
CA SER A 10 5.10 10.50 -8.80
C SER A 10 4.64 10.23 -7.36
N GLY A 11 4.43 11.29 -6.57
CA GLY A 11 3.95 11.18 -5.19
C GLY A 11 2.50 10.74 -5.06
N ASP A 12 1.68 10.78 -6.12
CA ASP A 12 0.29 10.31 -6.10
C ASP A 12 0.20 8.77 -6.19
N TYR A 13 1.31 8.08 -6.43
CA TYR A 13 1.40 6.62 -6.53
C TYR A 13 2.01 6.00 -5.28
N VAL A 14 1.70 4.72 -5.06
CA VAL A 14 2.37 3.94 -4.02
C VAL A 14 3.87 3.89 -4.25
N ASN A 15 4.64 3.84 -3.16
CA ASN A 15 6.06 3.56 -3.19
C ASN A 15 6.33 2.06 -3.43
N LEU A 16 7.59 1.67 -3.57
CA LEU A 16 7.96 0.30 -3.88
C LEU A 16 7.54 -0.68 -2.78
N ASP A 17 7.70 -0.30 -1.51
CA ASP A 17 7.40 -1.17 -0.37
C ASP A 17 5.90 -1.48 -0.30
N ALA A 18 5.05 -0.45 -0.44
CA ALA A 18 3.60 -0.61 -0.50
C ALA A 18 3.16 -1.40 -1.74
N ALA A 19 3.79 -1.20 -2.90
CA ALA A 19 3.52 -1.98 -4.11
C ALA A 19 3.82 -3.48 -3.91
N ILE A 20 4.97 -3.80 -3.30
CA ILE A 20 5.35 -5.19 -2.97
C ILE A 20 4.37 -5.79 -1.97
N ALA A 21 4.00 -5.04 -0.93
CA ALA A 21 3.06 -5.50 0.10
C ALA A 21 1.68 -5.81 -0.50
N LEU A 22 1.15 -4.91 -1.34
CA LEU A 22 -0.10 -5.11 -2.09
C LEU A 22 -0.05 -6.36 -2.99
N SER A 23 1.06 -6.57 -3.70
CA SER A 23 1.23 -7.75 -4.55
C SER A 23 1.18 -9.06 -3.75
N LYS A 24 1.76 -9.10 -2.54
CA LYS A 24 1.74 -10.28 -1.66
C LYS A 24 0.34 -10.64 -1.17
N VAL A 25 -0.55 -9.66 -1.04
CA VAL A 25 -1.96 -9.88 -0.66
C VAL A 25 -2.90 -9.94 -1.87
N GLY A 26 -2.38 -10.07 -3.08
CA GLY A 26 -3.18 -10.32 -4.28
C GLY A 26 -3.97 -9.11 -4.81
N TYR A 27 -3.41 -7.91 -4.71
CA TYR A 27 -3.96 -6.75 -5.41
C TYR A 27 -4.13 -7.03 -6.92
N ASP A 28 -5.35 -6.83 -7.43
CA ASP A 28 -5.79 -7.30 -8.75
C ASP A 28 -6.32 -6.19 -9.67
N VAL A 29 -6.21 -4.92 -9.26
CA VAL A 29 -6.77 -3.80 -10.03
C VAL A 29 -5.80 -3.37 -11.12
N PRO A 30 -6.23 -3.30 -12.40
CA PRO A 30 -5.38 -2.88 -13.50
C PRO A 30 -4.70 -1.53 -13.26
N THR A 31 -3.41 -1.49 -13.53
CA THR A 31 -2.55 -0.33 -13.27
C THR A 31 -1.72 0.01 -14.51
N HIS A 32 -1.46 1.30 -14.73
CA HIS A 32 -0.74 1.80 -15.91
C HIS A 32 0.77 2.01 -15.67
N THR A 33 1.22 1.95 -14.42
CA THR A 33 2.59 2.19 -13.98
C THR A 33 3.08 1.01 -13.14
N HIS A 34 4.35 0.66 -13.31
CA HIS A 34 4.94 -0.52 -12.66
C HIS A 34 6.36 -0.23 -12.19
N TYR A 35 6.76 -0.88 -11.11
CA TYR A 35 8.15 -1.08 -10.73
C TYR A 35 8.70 -2.30 -11.46
N THR A 36 9.90 -2.20 -12.03
CA THR A 36 10.56 -3.32 -12.70
C THR A 36 11.97 -3.55 -12.17
N GLY A 37 12.31 -4.82 -11.91
CA GLY A 37 13.66 -5.27 -11.61
C GLY A 37 14.23 -6.08 -12.77
N TYR A 38 15.47 -5.81 -13.17
CA TYR A 38 16.14 -6.53 -14.26
C TYR A 38 16.93 -7.73 -13.73
N LYS A 39 16.86 -8.90 -14.41
CA LYS A 39 17.62 -10.09 -13.97
C LYS A 39 19.12 -9.78 -13.94
N GLY A 40 19.76 -10.00 -12.80
CA GLY A 40 21.21 -9.80 -12.61
C GLY A 40 21.63 -8.36 -12.32
N TYR A 41 20.69 -7.41 -12.27
CA TYR A 41 20.97 -6.01 -11.94
C TYR A 41 20.10 -5.61 -10.73
N GLY A 42 20.72 -5.20 -9.62
CA GLY A 42 20.03 -4.79 -8.38
C GLY A 42 19.26 -3.45 -8.49
N SER A 43 18.96 -2.99 -9.70
CA SER A 43 18.32 -1.71 -9.99
C SER A 43 16.81 -1.88 -10.19
N VAL A 44 16.02 -1.02 -9.53
CA VAL A 44 14.59 -0.88 -9.77
C VAL A 44 14.34 0.31 -10.69
N SER A 45 13.53 0.11 -11.73
CA SER A 45 13.11 1.13 -12.69
C SER A 45 11.59 1.33 -12.67
N LEU A 46 11.15 2.45 -13.26
CA LEU A 46 9.74 2.77 -13.45
C LEU A 46 9.38 2.68 -14.93
N THR A 47 8.20 2.14 -15.22
CA THR A 47 7.68 2.05 -16.58
C THR A 47 6.16 2.18 -16.61
N SER A 48 5.65 2.71 -17.71
CA SER A 48 4.24 2.67 -18.09
C SER A 48 4.00 1.95 -19.41
N ASN A 49 5.05 1.35 -19.99
CA ASN A 49 4.98 0.66 -21.26
C ASN A 49 5.65 -0.70 -21.10
N THR A 50 4.88 -1.67 -20.62
CA THR A 50 5.38 -3.00 -20.28
C THR A 50 5.62 -3.84 -21.53
N GLU A 51 4.83 -3.64 -22.60
CA GLU A 51 4.99 -4.37 -23.86
C GLU A 51 6.33 -4.14 -24.57
N LYS A 52 7.02 -3.04 -24.29
CA LYS A 52 8.35 -2.72 -24.89
C LYS A 52 9.53 -3.23 -24.06
N LEU A 53 9.29 -3.85 -22.90
CA LEU A 53 10.37 -4.27 -22.01
C LEU A 53 10.84 -5.68 -22.35
N THR A 54 12.16 -5.83 -22.50
CA THR A 54 12.84 -7.12 -22.62
C THR A 54 13.79 -7.29 -21.42
N GLY A 55 14.01 -8.54 -20.99
CA GLY A 55 14.96 -8.85 -19.92
C GLY A 55 14.51 -8.49 -18.49
N VAL A 56 13.23 -8.15 -18.28
CA VAL A 56 12.67 -7.89 -16.96
C VAL A 56 12.60 -9.21 -16.16
N GLY A 57 13.10 -9.17 -14.93
CA GLY A 57 13.10 -10.30 -13.99
C GLY A 57 11.93 -10.30 -13.05
N SER A 58 11.45 -9.12 -12.66
CA SER A 58 10.28 -8.94 -11.82
C SER A 58 9.54 -7.66 -12.20
N MET A 59 8.23 -7.68 -12.04
CA MET A 59 7.36 -6.53 -12.26
C MET A 59 6.34 -6.49 -11.13
N VAL A 60 6.15 -5.31 -10.55
CA VAL A 60 5.19 -5.08 -9.47
C VAL A 60 4.34 -3.87 -9.84
N ASP A 61 3.02 -4.03 -9.76
CA ASP A 61 2.08 -2.96 -10.07
C ASP A 61 2.24 -1.80 -9.10
N ARG A 62 2.20 -0.59 -9.63
CA ARG A 62 2.36 0.65 -8.86
C ARG A 62 1.07 1.47 -8.94
N PRO A 63 0.01 1.09 -8.21
CA PRO A 63 -1.25 1.83 -8.25
C PRO A 63 -1.13 3.25 -7.70
N ILE A 64 -2.12 4.07 -8.04
CA ILE A 64 -2.34 5.37 -7.39
C ILE A 64 -2.75 5.09 -5.93
N LEU A 65 -2.27 5.90 -4.98
CA LEU A 65 -2.57 5.76 -3.55
C LEU A 65 -4.06 5.59 -3.28
N GLN A 66 -4.89 6.44 -3.90
CA GLN A 66 -6.34 6.37 -3.80
C GLN A 66 -6.89 4.98 -4.17
N LYS A 67 -6.41 4.38 -5.27
CA LYS A 67 -6.90 3.08 -5.75
C LYS A 67 -6.49 1.93 -4.84
N ALA A 68 -5.27 2.00 -4.29
CA ALA A 68 -4.82 1.05 -3.28
C ALA A 68 -5.69 1.10 -2.01
N VAL A 69 -5.99 2.31 -1.51
CA VAL A 69 -6.83 2.51 -0.33
C VAL A 69 -8.28 2.06 -0.58
N GLU A 70 -8.85 2.40 -1.73
CA GLU A 70 -10.18 1.93 -2.14
C GLU A 70 -10.24 0.40 -2.16
N TRP A 71 -9.22 -0.25 -2.74
CA TRP A 71 -9.16 -1.70 -2.82
C TRP A 71 -9.07 -2.37 -1.44
N LEU A 72 -8.22 -1.87 -0.54
CA LEU A 72 -8.13 -2.39 0.85
C LEU A 72 -9.48 -2.30 1.57
N ARG A 73 -10.18 -1.17 1.39
CA ARG A 73 -11.50 -0.97 1.97
C ARG A 73 -12.54 -1.92 1.39
N GLU A 74 -12.60 -2.05 0.07
CA GLU A 74 -13.70 -2.74 -0.63
C GLU A 74 -13.50 -4.25 -0.74
N ARG A 75 -12.26 -4.72 -0.86
CA ARG A 75 -11.93 -6.15 -1.01
C ARG A 75 -11.50 -6.80 0.30
N ARG A 76 -10.87 -6.04 1.20
CA ARG A 76 -10.32 -6.57 2.46
C ARG A 76 -11.08 -6.11 3.70
N ASN A 77 -12.10 -5.25 3.55
CA ASN A 77 -12.87 -4.67 4.65
C ASN A 77 -12.01 -3.91 5.67
N ILE A 78 -10.90 -3.29 5.24
CA ILE A 78 -10.03 -2.51 6.13
C ILE A 78 -9.98 -1.06 5.68
N CYS A 79 -10.41 -0.15 6.57
CA CYS A 79 -10.41 1.29 6.33
C CYS A 79 -9.14 1.92 6.90
N LEU A 80 -8.27 2.40 6.02
CA LEU A 80 -7.10 3.21 6.39
C LEU A 80 -7.55 4.64 6.73
N ARG A 81 -7.12 5.16 7.89
CA ARG A 81 -7.38 6.55 8.29
C ARG A 81 -6.05 7.26 8.49
N ILE A 82 -5.99 8.50 8.00
CA ILE A 82 -4.80 9.35 8.09
C ILE A 82 -5.13 10.58 8.90
N ASN A 83 -4.30 10.84 9.91
CA ASN A 83 -4.50 11.89 10.89
C ASN A 83 -3.25 12.78 10.97
N TYR A 84 -3.41 13.97 11.55
CA TYR A 84 -2.34 14.97 11.66
C TYR A 84 -2.20 15.47 13.10
N VAL A 85 -1.01 15.34 13.67
CA VAL A 85 -0.70 15.86 15.01
C VAL A 85 -0.19 17.29 14.88
N MET A 86 -0.99 18.25 15.33
CA MET A 86 -0.66 19.68 15.26
C MET A 86 0.60 20.05 16.06
N GLN A 87 0.87 19.37 17.17
CA GLN A 87 1.98 19.67 18.07
C GLN A 87 3.33 19.34 17.43
N THR A 88 3.45 18.16 16.81
CA THR A 88 4.67 17.70 16.15
C THR A 88 4.70 18.05 14.66
N ARG A 89 3.57 18.49 14.10
CA ARG A 89 3.35 18.75 12.67
C ARG A 89 3.59 17.53 11.79
N LYS A 90 3.32 16.34 12.31
CA LYS A 90 3.53 15.06 11.63
C LYS A 90 2.20 14.40 11.30
N TRP A 91 2.21 13.62 10.23
CA TRP A 91 1.12 12.72 9.85
C TRP A 91 1.30 11.38 10.54
N PHE A 92 0.20 10.69 10.82
CA PHE A 92 0.20 9.30 11.26
C PHE A 92 -1.00 8.59 10.65
N PHE A 93 -0.97 7.27 10.67
CA PHE A 93 -2.08 6.46 10.19
C PHE A 93 -2.56 5.53 11.29
N ASP A 94 -3.80 5.11 11.20
CA ASP A 94 -4.36 3.99 11.93
C ASP A 94 -5.27 3.21 10.95
N TYR A 95 -5.79 2.04 11.34
CA TYR A 95 -6.79 1.36 10.51
C TYR A 95 -7.91 0.71 11.33
N LEU A 96 -9.08 0.60 10.70
CA LEU A 96 -10.27 -0.05 11.22
C LEU A 96 -10.61 -1.27 10.36
N ASN A 97 -10.61 -2.45 10.96
CA ASN A 97 -11.20 -3.65 10.36
C ASN A 97 -12.72 -3.55 10.48
N MET A 98 -13.39 -3.38 9.35
CA MET A 98 -14.84 -3.19 9.27
C MET A 98 -15.62 -4.51 9.44
N LYS A 99 -14.94 -5.67 9.43
CA LYS A 99 -15.58 -6.98 9.63
C LYS A 99 -15.91 -7.24 11.10
N ASP A 100 -14.98 -6.93 12.00
CA ASP A 100 -15.09 -7.21 13.44
C ASP A 100 -15.02 -5.95 14.33
N GLY A 101 -14.74 -4.79 13.74
CA GLY A 101 -14.62 -3.51 14.46
C GLY A 101 -13.30 -3.35 15.21
N SER A 102 -12.35 -4.29 15.06
CA SER A 102 -11.01 -4.14 15.62
C SER A 102 -10.29 -2.98 14.94
N TYR A 103 -9.51 -2.25 15.71
CA TYR A 103 -8.70 -1.15 15.20
C TYR A 103 -7.30 -1.24 15.78
N ASP A 104 -6.32 -0.84 14.98
CA ASP A 104 -4.93 -0.75 15.40
C ASP A 104 -4.54 0.72 15.46
N ASP A 105 -4.25 1.18 16.67
CA ASP A 105 -3.78 2.53 17.00
C ASP A 105 -2.35 2.50 17.56
N SER A 106 -1.61 1.40 17.34
CA SER A 106 -0.26 1.20 17.87
C SER A 106 0.77 2.19 17.33
N THR A 107 0.47 2.87 16.23
CA THR A 107 1.27 3.97 15.67
C THR A 107 1.16 5.27 16.47
N SER A 108 0.18 5.41 17.38
CA SER A 108 -0.07 6.64 18.14
C SER A 108 0.68 6.73 19.48
N THR A 109 1.41 5.69 19.89
CA THR A 109 2.12 5.75 21.18
C THR A 109 3.19 6.83 21.12
N TYR A 110 3.03 7.85 21.97
CA TYR A 110 3.80 9.10 22.08
C TYR A 110 5.33 8.95 22.24
N ASP A 111 5.85 7.72 22.31
CA ASP A 111 7.24 7.41 22.70
C ASP A 111 7.99 6.52 21.72
N ASP A 112 7.55 6.39 20.46
CA ASP A 112 8.44 5.81 19.46
C ASP A 112 8.40 6.53 18.13
N THR A 113 9.60 6.84 17.63
CA THR A 113 9.84 7.62 16.41
C THR A 113 9.40 6.92 15.11
N THR A 114 8.64 5.84 15.21
CA THR A 114 8.34 4.87 14.15
C THR A 114 6.92 4.98 13.57
N GLY A 115 6.06 5.85 14.11
CA GLY A 115 4.66 6.01 13.65
C GLY A 115 4.29 7.38 13.03
N TYR A 116 5.26 8.29 12.89
CA TYR A 116 5.02 9.68 12.48
C TYR A 116 5.80 10.07 11.21
N TYR A 117 5.10 10.68 10.25
CA TYR A 117 5.59 10.94 8.90
C TYR A 117 5.58 12.43 8.55
N ASP A 118 6.51 12.86 7.70
CA ASP A 118 6.62 14.24 7.23
C ASP A 118 5.56 14.61 6.18
N SER A 119 5.02 13.62 5.47
CA SER A 119 3.99 13.84 4.45
C SER A 119 2.79 12.91 4.62
N TYR A 120 1.64 13.38 4.15
CA TYR A 120 0.40 12.60 4.09
C TYR A 120 0.61 11.30 3.29
N ASN A 121 1.29 11.40 2.14
CA ASN A 121 1.50 10.23 1.26
C ASN A 121 2.46 9.21 1.89
N ASP A 122 3.43 9.62 2.69
CA ASP A 122 4.30 8.68 3.42
C ASP A 122 3.48 7.91 4.47
N ALA A 123 2.60 8.60 5.21
CA ALA A 123 1.68 7.94 6.15
C ALA A 123 0.73 6.97 5.44
N VAL A 124 0.21 7.33 4.26
CA VAL A 124 -0.64 6.41 3.46
C VAL A 124 0.13 5.17 3.03
N ASN A 125 1.36 5.34 2.50
CA ASN A 125 2.17 4.21 2.08
C ASN A 125 2.49 3.27 3.24
N ALA A 126 2.89 3.82 4.38
CA ALA A 126 3.17 3.02 5.57
C ALA A 126 1.92 2.29 6.08
N GLY A 127 0.76 2.94 6.05
CA GLY A 127 -0.51 2.31 6.40
C GLY A 127 -0.91 1.19 5.46
N ILE A 128 -0.69 1.34 4.15
CA ILE A 128 -0.89 0.25 3.18
C ILE A 128 -0.01 -0.94 3.52
N VAL A 129 1.28 -0.72 3.82
CA VAL A 129 2.22 -1.80 4.19
C VAL A 129 1.73 -2.52 5.45
N ALA A 130 1.44 -1.78 6.53
CA ALA A 130 1.01 -2.36 7.80
C ALA A 130 -0.28 -3.19 7.66
N ILE A 131 -1.26 -2.69 6.89
CA ILE A 131 -2.49 -3.43 6.62
C ILE A 131 -2.21 -4.72 5.84
N CYS A 132 -1.34 -4.66 4.82
CA CYS A 132 -1.01 -5.84 4.02
C CYS A 132 -0.26 -6.90 4.84
N GLU A 133 0.64 -6.49 5.73
CA GLU A 133 1.32 -7.38 6.68
C GLU A 133 0.31 -8.05 7.62
N HIS A 134 -0.61 -7.26 8.20
CA HIS A 134 -1.70 -7.79 9.03
C HIS A 134 -2.56 -8.82 8.28
N ILE A 135 -2.95 -8.54 7.03
CA ILE A 135 -3.71 -9.51 6.22
C ILE A 135 -2.92 -10.80 6.04
N LYS A 136 -1.62 -10.70 5.72
CA LYS A 136 -0.78 -11.87 5.46
C LYS A 136 -0.61 -12.74 6.71
N ASP A 137 -0.36 -12.12 7.86
CA ASP A 137 -0.21 -12.82 9.14
C ASP A 137 -1.51 -13.55 9.54
N ASN A 138 -2.67 -12.95 9.26
CA ASN A 138 -3.96 -13.61 9.48
C ASN A 138 -4.23 -14.75 8.49
N GLU A 139 -3.86 -14.61 7.21
CA GLU A 139 -3.96 -15.72 6.24
C GLU A 139 -3.03 -16.89 6.61
N ASP A 140 -1.82 -16.61 7.12
CA ASP A 140 -0.85 -17.64 7.51
C ASP A 140 -1.22 -18.33 8.85
N THR A 141 -1.93 -17.65 9.75
CA THR A 141 -2.43 -18.22 11.01
C THR A 141 -3.77 -18.93 10.88
N THR A 142 -4.56 -18.63 9.84
CA THR A 142 -5.85 -19.27 9.54
C THR A 142 -5.71 -20.41 8.54
N GLY A 143 -4.56 -21.10 8.50
CA GLY A 143 -4.34 -22.30 7.68
C GLY A 143 -5.38 -23.39 7.93
N GLU A 144 -6.57 -23.21 7.38
CA GLU A 144 -7.55 -24.24 7.09
C GLU A 144 -6.87 -25.10 6.03
N GLU A 145 -6.25 -26.18 6.49
CA GLU A 145 -6.01 -27.34 5.66
C GLU A 145 -7.32 -27.65 4.94
N ASN A 146 -7.40 -27.39 3.63
CA ASN A 146 -8.47 -27.93 2.81
C ASN A 146 -8.43 -29.45 3.01
N PRO A 147 -9.44 -30.08 3.65
CA PRO A 147 -9.50 -31.53 3.65
C PRO A 147 -9.90 -31.89 2.22
N ILE A 148 -8.95 -32.51 1.52
CA ILE A 148 -9.24 -33.21 0.28
C ILE A 148 -10.30 -34.27 0.63
N GLY A 149 -11.52 -34.06 0.15
CA GLY A 149 -12.65 -34.98 0.22
C GLY A 149 -13.44 -34.92 -1.07
#